data_AF-A0A962ICL2-F1
#
_entry.id   AF-A0A962ICL2-F1
#
_cell.length_a   1.000
_cell.length_b   1.000
_cell.length_c   1.000
_cell.angle_alpha   90.00
_cell.angle_beta   90.00
_cell.angle_gamma   90.00
#
_symmetry.space_group_name_H-M   'P 1'
#
loop_
_entity.id
_entity.type
_entity.pdbx_description
1 polymer ?
#
loop_
_entity_poly.entity_id
_entity_poly.type
_entity_poly.pdbx_seq_one_letter_code
_entity_poly.pdbx_strand_id
1 'polypeptide(L)'
;SMPHSPRWYRNRLWLLNAGTGEFGYAELDSGRFVPVAFCPGFLRGLSFVGDYAIVGISQQRENRTFNDLQLDEQLSRRGVRARCALQVIDLRRGDVVHELRIEGAVAELFDTAVLPGCRNPGAVGFRSDEIRHTLSLPPTSD
;
A
#
# COMPACT_ATOMS: atom_id res chain seq x y z
N SER A 1 -15.09 -9.07 2.27
CA SER A 1 -14.08 -8.23 1.60
C SER A 1 -13.84 -6.98 2.45
N MET A 2 -12.68 -6.35 2.32
CA MET A 2 -12.38 -5.05 2.96
C MET A 2 -11.68 -4.14 1.94
N PRO A 3 -12.44 -3.40 1.10
CA PRO A 3 -11.86 -2.55 0.07
C PRO A 3 -11.15 -1.35 0.70
N HIS A 4 -9.90 -1.12 0.33
CA HIS A 4 -9.09 0.00 0.78
C HIS A 4 -8.37 0.69 -0.38
N SER A 5 -7.99 1.95 -0.13
CA SER A 5 -7.13 2.76 -1.01
C SER A 5 -7.56 2.75 -2.49
N PRO A 6 -8.83 3.05 -2.83
CA PRO A 6 -9.24 3.13 -4.22
C PRO A 6 -8.45 4.21 -4.95
N ARG A 7 -8.01 3.91 -6.17
CA ARG A 7 -7.24 4.79 -7.04
C ARG A 7 -7.67 4.60 -8.49
N TRP A 8 -7.95 5.70 -9.18
CA TRP A 8 -8.10 5.68 -10.62
C TRP A 8 -6.72 5.79 -11.28
N TYR A 9 -6.32 4.80 -12.07
CA TYR A 9 -5.03 4.81 -12.76
C TYR A 9 -5.11 4.02 -14.06
N ARG A 10 -4.60 4.59 -15.17
CA ARG A 10 -4.61 3.96 -16.51
C ARG A 10 -5.99 3.40 -16.91
N ASN A 11 -7.01 4.24 -16.74
CA ASN A 11 -8.40 3.93 -17.09
C ASN A 11 -9.00 2.71 -16.37
N ARG A 12 -8.54 2.43 -15.14
CA ARG A 12 -9.09 1.38 -14.27
C ARG A 12 -9.22 1.90 -12.85
N LEU A 13 -10.23 1.39 -12.14
CA LEU A 13 -10.36 1.55 -10.70
C LEU A 13 -9.58 0.44 -9.99
N TRP A 14 -8.41 0.80 -9.48
CA TRP A 14 -7.57 -0.08 -8.66
C TRP A 14 -7.92 0.05 -7.19
N LEU A 15 -7.76 -1.04 -6.45
CA LEU A 15 -8.05 -1.08 -5.02
C LEU A 15 -7.34 -2.27 -4.35
N LEU A 16 -7.28 -2.20 -3.04
CA LEU A 16 -6.77 -3.26 -2.18
C LEU A 16 -7.95 -4.00 -1.56
N ASN A 17 -7.99 -5.32 -1.68
CA ASN A 17 -8.85 -6.17 -0.85
C ASN A 17 -8.05 -6.58 0.38
N ALA A 18 -8.01 -5.68 1.38
CA ALA A 18 -7.14 -5.84 2.55
C ALA A 18 -7.48 -7.09 3.37
N GLY A 19 -8.75 -7.52 3.35
CA GLY A 19 -9.22 -8.70 4.07
C GLY A 19 -8.76 -10.04 3.49
N THR A 20 -8.20 -10.05 2.28
CA THR A 20 -7.65 -11.25 1.62
C THR A 20 -6.17 -11.10 1.24
N GLY A 21 -5.59 -9.90 1.41
CA GLY A 21 -4.22 -9.62 1.00
C GLY A 21 -4.08 -9.48 -0.51
N GLU A 22 -5.11 -9.05 -1.23
CA GLU A 22 -5.07 -8.97 -2.70
C GLU A 22 -5.04 -7.52 -3.20
N PHE A 23 -4.12 -7.24 -4.11
CA PHE A 23 -4.12 -6.04 -4.95
C PHE A 23 -4.77 -6.37 -6.29
N GLY A 24 -5.63 -5.49 -6.80
CA GLY A 24 -6.32 -5.70 -8.06
C GLY A 24 -7.13 -4.50 -8.51
N TYR A 25 -8.06 -4.73 -9.44
CA TYR A 25 -8.94 -3.71 -9.98
C TYR A 25 -10.39 -4.18 -10.03
N ALA A 26 -11.32 -3.24 -10.03
CA ALA A 26 -12.73 -3.52 -10.27
C ALA A 26 -13.02 -3.46 -11.78
N GLU A 27 -13.64 -4.50 -12.32
CA GLU A 27 -14.35 -4.45 -13.59
C GLU A 27 -15.70 -3.76 -13.35
N LEU A 28 -15.87 -2.55 -13.89
CA LEU A 28 -17.06 -1.75 -13.61
C LEU A 28 -18.34 -2.32 -14.24
N ASP A 29 -18.22 -2.93 -15.42
CA ASP A 29 -19.37 -3.51 -16.13
C ASP A 29 -19.97 -4.72 -15.39
N SER A 30 -19.10 -5.54 -14.79
CA SER A 30 -19.48 -6.77 -14.09
C SER A 30 -19.59 -6.60 -12.56
N GLY A 31 -19.10 -5.48 -12.02
CA GLY A 31 -18.97 -5.24 -10.57
C GLY A 31 -17.97 -6.17 -9.87
N ARG A 32 -17.15 -6.93 -10.63
CA ARG A 32 -16.25 -7.95 -10.09
C ARG A 32 -14.87 -7.37 -9.75
N PHE A 33 -14.30 -7.80 -8.63
CA PHE A 33 -12.89 -7.59 -8.34
C PHE A 33 -12.02 -8.61 -9.06
N VAL A 34 -11.01 -8.14 -9.78
CA VAL A 34 -10.01 -8.96 -10.47
C VAL A 34 -8.70 -8.88 -9.69
N PRO A 35 -8.32 -9.94 -8.95
CA PRO A 35 -7.05 -9.97 -8.24
C PRO A 35 -5.89 -10.03 -9.25
N VAL A 36 -4.85 -9.25 -8.97
CA VAL A 36 -3.63 -9.19 -9.79
C VAL A 36 -2.44 -9.78 -9.03
N ALA A 37 -2.30 -9.45 -7.75
CA ALA A 37 -1.20 -9.94 -6.92
C ALA A 37 -1.65 -10.20 -5.48
N PHE A 38 -1.00 -11.17 -4.84
CA PHE A 38 -1.13 -11.39 -3.39
C PHE A 38 0.02 -10.71 -2.65
N CYS A 39 -0.33 -9.97 -1.59
CA CYS A 39 0.55 -9.22 -0.73
C CYS A 39 0.36 -9.74 0.72
N PRO A 40 1.41 -10.25 1.37
CA PRO A 40 1.28 -10.99 2.63
C PRO A 40 1.16 -10.07 3.85
N GLY A 41 -0.04 -9.55 4.06
CA GLY A 41 -0.43 -8.79 5.24
C GLY A 41 -1.67 -7.93 4.97
N PHE A 42 -2.02 -7.08 5.93
CA PHE A 42 -3.16 -6.19 5.79
C PHE A 42 -2.80 -4.99 4.93
N LEU A 43 -3.52 -4.77 3.82
CA LEU A 43 -3.11 -3.82 2.79
C LEU A 43 -3.71 -2.44 3.01
N ARG A 44 -2.84 -1.42 3.03
CA ARG A 44 -3.21 -0.01 3.12
C ARG A 44 -2.18 0.84 2.40
N GLY A 45 -2.63 1.90 1.75
CA GLY A 45 -1.78 2.71 0.89
C GLY A 45 -1.57 2.09 -0.46
N LEU A 46 -1.97 2.84 -1.48
CA LEU A 46 -1.78 2.49 -2.88
C LEU A 46 -1.40 3.75 -3.63
N SER A 47 -0.28 3.70 -4.33
CA SER A 47 0.17 4.73 -5.25
C SER A 47 0.79 4.09 -6.48
N PHE A 48 1.00 4.90 -7.52
CA PHE A 48 1.48 4.42 -8.81
C PHE A 48 2.65 5.27 -9.31
N VAL A 49 3.57 4.63 -10.02
CA VAL A 49 4.65 5.29 -10.76
C VAL A 49 4.93 4.51 -12.04
N GLY A 50 4.73 5.15 -13.20
CA GLY A 50 4.92 4.49 -14.49
C GLY A 50 4.11 3.19 -14.60
N ASP A 51 4.79 2.07 -14.86
CA ASP A 51 4.19 0.74 -14.99
C ASP A 51 4.01 0.00 -13.63
N TYR A 52 4.18 0.68 -12.50
CA TYR A 52 4.28 0.04 -11.19
C TYR A 52 3.24 0.56 -10.18
N ALA A 53 2.72 -0.34 -9.37
CA ALA A 53 2.02 -0.03 -8.12
C ALA A 53 2.96 -0.13 -6.92
N ILE A 54 2.78 0.76 -5.95
CA ILE A 54 3.41 0.70 -4.63
C ILE A 54 2.32 0.44 -3.59
N VAL A 55 2.35 -0.75 -3.00
CA VAL A 55 1.37 -1.21 -2.03
C VAL A 55 1.99 -1.23 -0.64
N GLY A 56 1.33 -0.59 0.33
CA GLY A 56 1.69 -0.70 1.73
C GLY A 56 1.06 -1.94 2.38
N ILE A 57 1.88 -2.65 3.16
CA ILE A 57 1.52 -3.88 3.85
C ILE A 57 1.79 -3.66 5.33
N SER A 58 0.79 -3.93 6.16
CA SER A 58 0.91 -3.94 7.62
C SER A 58 0.98 -5.38 8.13
N GLN A 59 1.65 -5.57 9.26
CA GLN A 59 1.48 -6.78 10.05
C GLN A 59 0.01 -6.90 10.50
N GLN A 60 -0.39 -8.12 10.79
CA GLN A 60 -1.72 -8.39 11.33
C GLN A 60 -1.72 -8.03 12.82
N ARG A 61 -2.79 -7.39 13.29
CA ARG A 61 -2.92 -7.02 14.72
C ARG A 61 -2.96 -8.30 15.55
N GLU A 62 -2.17 -8.38 16.62
CA GLU A 62 -2.28 -9.46 17.61
C GLU A 62 -3.62 -9.43 18.37
N ASN A 63 -4.32 -8.30 18.32
CA ASN A 63 -5.62 -8.12 18.96
C ASN A 63 -6.75 -8.72 18.11
N ARG A 64 -7.32 -9.80 18.65
CA ARG A 64 -8.41 -10.72 18.23
C ARG A 64 -9.59 -10.20 17.39
N THR A 65 -9.73 -8.91 17.08
CA THR A 65 -10.89 -8.35 16.36
C THR A 65 -10.86 -8.63 14.85
N PHE A 66 -9.73 -9.09 14.29
CA PHE A 66 -9.55 -9.35 12.85
C PHE A 66 -9.07 -10.77 12.52
N ASN A 67 -9.12 -11.71 13.47
CA ASN A 67 -8.68 -13.10 13.29
C ASN A 67 -9.65 -13.96 12.44
N ASP A 68 -10.78 -13.39 12.01
CA ASP A 68 -11.77 -14.05 11.13
C ASP A 68 -11.69 -13.55 9.67
N LEU A 69 -10.60 -12.86 9.32
CA LEU A 69 -10.38 -12.48 7.92
C LEU A 69 -9.78 -13.65 7.14
N GLN A 70 -10.23 -13.79 5.88
CA GLN A 70 -9.65 -14.75 4.93
C GLN A 70 -8.13 -14.59 4.76
N LEU A 71 -7.56 -13.44 5.14
CA LEU A 71 -6.13 -13.20 5.15
C LEU A 71 -5.34 -14.27 5.92
N ASP A 72 -5.77 -14.68 7.13
CA ASP A 72 -5.05 -15.70 7.91
C ASP A 72 -4.99 -17.05 7.19
N GLU A 73 -6.11 -17.40 6.55
CA GLU A 73 -6.21 -18.60 5.74
C GLU A 73 -5.31 -18.50 4.50
N GLN A 74 -5.28 -17.36 3.82
CA GLN A 74 -4.41 -17.14 2.65
C GLN A 74 -2.92 -17.19 3.02
N LEU A 75 -2.54 -16.57 4.14
CA LEU A 75 -1.18 -16.60 4.68
C LEU A 75 -0.76 -18.04 5.02
N SER A 76 -1.61 -18.76 5.74
CA SER A 76 -1.38 -20.16 6.14
C SER A 76 -1.26 -21.09 4.93
N ARG A 77 -2.19 -21.01 3.97
CA ARG A 77 -2.19 -21.78 2.73
C ARG A 77 -0.91 -21.57 1.91
N ARG A 78 -0.33 -20.37 1.97
CA ARG A 78 0.90 -19.99 1.25
C ARG A 78 2.17 -20.20 2.07
N GLY A 79 2.07 -20.62 3.34
CA GLY A 79 3.22 -20.82 4.22
C GLY A 79 4.01 -19.54 4.53
N VAL A 80 3.37 -18.38 4.48
CA VAL A 80 4.00 -17.07 4.72
C VAL A 80 3.37 -16.37 5.91
N ARG A 81 4.17 -15.55 6.61
CA ARG A 81 3.68 -14.71 7.70
C ARG A 81 3.39 -13.29 7.21
N ALA A 82 2.43 -12.63 7.85
CA ALA A 82 2.19 -11.21 7.65
C ALA A 82 3.44 -10.41 7.98
N ARG A 83 3.68 -9.31 7.24
CA ARG A 83 4.85 -8.43 7.45
C ARG A 83 4.52 -6.97 7.19
N CYS A 84 5.31 -6.08 7.79
CA CYS A 84 5.27 -4.66 7.48
C CYS A 84 6.23 -4.40 6.31
N ALA A 85 5.71 -3.92 5.17
CA ALA A 85 6.52 -3.76 3.97
C ALA A 85 5.88 -2.80 2.96
N LEU A 86 6.70 -2.29 2.04
CA LEU A 86 6.26 -1.75 0.76
C LEU A 86 6.57 -2.78 -0.33
N GLN A 87 5.59 -3.11 -1.17
CA GLN A 87 5.79 -3.94 -2.35
C GLN A 87 5.63 -3.11 -3.62
N VAL A 88 6.53 -3.32 -4.58
CA VAL A 88 6.46 -2.76 -5.93
C VAL A 88 5.99 -3.85 -6.88
N ILE A 89 4.88 -3.61 -7.56
CA ILE A 89 4.20 -4.59 -8.42
C ILE A 89 4.20 -4.08 -9.86
N ASP A 90 4.70 -4.88 -10.81
CA ASP A 90 4.62 -4.57 -12.24
C ASP A 90 3.18 -4.79 -12.73
N LEU A 91 2.52 -3.72 -13.18
CA LEU A 91 1.11 -3.75 -13.60
C LEU A 91 0.87 -4.55 -14.87
N ARG A 92 1.90 -4.81 -15.67
CA ARG A 92 1.80 -5.53 -16.94
C ARG A 92 1.76 -7.04 -16.72
N ARG A 93 2.47 -7.52 -15.69
CA ARG A 93 2.61 -8.95 -15.38
C ARG A 93 1.88 -9.38 -14.12
N GLY A 94 1.69 -8.47 -13.16
CA GLY A 94 1.17 -8.76 -11.83
C GLY A 94 2.23 -9.26 -10.84
N ASP A 95 3.50 -9.26 -11.23
CA ASP A 95 4.59 -9.76 -10.38
C ASP A 95 5.05 -8.71 -9.37
N VAL A 96 5.36 -9.15 -8.14
CA VAL A 96 6.09 -8.36 -7.16
C VAL A 96 7.55 -8.31 -7.59
N VAL A 97 8.02 -7.14 -8.05
CA VAL A 97 9.39 -6.96 -8.57
C VAL A 97 10.36 -6.48 -7.50
N HIS A 98 9.89 -5.78 -6.48
CA HIS A 98 10.70 -5.33 -5.34
C HIS A 98 9.91 -5.32 -4.04
N GLU A 99 10.63 -5.41 -2.93
CA GLU A 99 10.08 -5.33 -1.58
C GLU A 99 11.05 -4.58 -0.66
N LEU A 100 10.52 -3.62 0.11
CA LEU A 100 11.20 -3.01 1.24
C LEU A 100 10.50 -3.46 2.52
N ARG A 101 11.20 -4.25 3.35
CA ARG A 101 10.68 -4.68 4.65
C ARG A 101 11.01 -3.65 5.71
N ILE A 102 10.05 -3.44 6.60
CA ILE A 102 10.18 -2.56 7.76
C ILE A 102 10.09 -3.46 9.00
N GLU A 103 11.14 -3.42 9.80
CA GLU A 103 11.25 -4.20 11.03
C GLU A 103 11.39 -3.27 12.25
N GLY A 104 11.11 -3.79 13.44
CA GLY A 104 11.17 -3.02 14.68
C GLY A 104 9.83 -2.37 15.05
N ALA A 105 9.87 -1.10 15.45
CA ALA A 105 8.73 -0.43 16.08
C ALA A 105 7.53 -0.16 15.14
N VAL A 106 7.74 -0.21 13.82
CA VAL A 106 6.69 0.08 12.83
C VAL A 106 6.10 -1.21 12.30
N ALA A 107 4.90 -1.53 12.76
CA ALA A 107 4.13 -2.70 12.32
C ALA A 107 3.00 -2.35 11.33
N GLU A 108 2.63 -1.07 11.22
CA GLU A 108 1.48 -0.61 10.45
C GLU A 108 1.85 0.53 9.49
N LEU A 109 1.39 0.41 8.25
CA LEU A 109 1.42 1.46 7.24
C LEU A 109 0.00 1.87 6.90
N PHE A 110 -0.23 3.17 6.71
CA PHE A 110 -1.56 3.72 6.46
C PHE A 110 -1.77 4.23 5.04
N ASP A 111 -0.73 4.80 4.42
CA ASP A 111 -0.80 5.26 3.04
C ASP A 111 0.58 5.19 2.35
N THR A 112 0.59 5.26 1.02
CA THR A 112 1.78 5.43 0.20
C THR A 112 1.57 6.60 -0.75
N ALA A 113 2.63 7.39 -0.96
CA ALA A 113 2.63 8.49 -1.92
C ALA A 113 3.94 8.49 -2.69
N VAL A 114 3.86 8.76 -3.98
CA VAL A 114 5.03 8.95 -4.85
C VAL A 114 5.21 10.45 -5.08
N LEU A 115 6.43 10.94 -4.87
CA LEU A 115 6.83 12.33 -5.10
C LEU A 115 7.85 12.41 -6.23
N PRO A 116 7.42 12.51 -7.51
CA PRO A 116 8.32 12.53 -8.65
C PRO A 116 9.31 13.71 -8.57
N GLY A 117 10.59 13.45 -8.85
CA GLY A 117 11.63 14.48 -8.85
C GLY A 117 12.03 14.99 -7.46
N CYS A 118 11.44 14.49 -6.37
CA CYS A 118 11.80 14.89 -5.02
C CYS A 118 13.07 14.15 -4.56
N ARG A 119 14.11 14.91 -4.19
CA ARG A 119 15.39 14.36 -3.68
C ARG A 119 15.47 14.33 -2.16
N ASN A 120 14.82 15.28 -1.49
CA ASN A 120 14.84 15.42 -0.03
C ASN A 120 13.40 15.64 0.48
N PRO A 121 12.59 14.57 0.59
CA PRO A 121 11.23 14.69 1.10
C PRO A 121 11.24 15.00 2.60
N GLY A 122 10.48 16.00 3.01
CA GLY A 122 10.20 16.32 4.41
C GLY A 122 8.70 16.19 4.69
N ALA A 123 8.35 15.76 5.89
CA ALA A 123 6.98 15.77 6.39
C ALA A 123 6.95 16.42 7.76
N VAL A 124 6.05 17.39 7.94
CA VAL A 124 5.85 18.07 9.23
C VAL A 124 4.52 17.64 9.80
N GLY A 125 4.54 17.16 11.04
CA GLY A 125 3.35 16.72 11.75
C GLY A 125 2.54 17.89 12.31
N PHE A 126 1.25 17.66 12.56
CA PHE A 126 0.34 18.68 13.12
C PHE A 126 0.45 18.85 14.65
N ARG A 127 1.27 18.06 15.33
CA ARG A 127 1.30 18.00 16.81
C ARG A 127 2.33 18.92 17.46
N SER A 128 3.43 19.20 16.76
CA SER A 128 4.50 20.06 17.27
C SER A 128 4.39 21.47 16.71
N ASP A 129 4.99 22.45 17.40
CA ASP A 129 5.08 23.83 16.92
C ASP A 129 5.99 23.98 15.67
N GLU A 130 6.73 22.94 15.30
CA GLU A 130 7.57 22.88 14.09
C GLU A 130 6.79 23.28 12.82
N ILE A 131 5.49 22.97 12.75
CA ILE A 131 4.63 23.37 11.63
C ILE A 131 4.53 24.89 11.46
N ARG A 132 4.67 25.66 12.54
CA ARG A 132 4.63 27.13 12.51
C ARG A 132 5.93 27.75 12.01
N HIS A 133 7.03 26.99 12.05
CA HIS A 133 8.38 27.48 11.81
C HIS A 133 9.04 26.86 10.58
N THR A 134 8.42 25.86 9.96
CA THR A 134 8.93 25.24 8.73
C THR A 134 8.64 26.10 7.52
N LEU A 135 9.69 26.51 6.80
CA LEU A 135 9.60 27.20 5.53
C LEU A 135 9.97 26.24 4.40
N SER A 136 9.08 26.10 3.41
CA SER A 136 9.37 25.38 2.16
C SER A 136 9.62 26.41 1.06
N LEU A 137 10.83 26.42 0.51
CA LEU A 137 11.18 27.27 -0.62
C LEU A 137 10.81 26.56 -1.92
N PRO A 138 10.37 27.30 -2.96
CA PRO A 138 10.16 26.70 -4.27
C PRO A 138 11.48 26.09 -4.79
N PRO A 139 11.42 25.03 -5.62
CA PRO A 139 12.61 24.49 -6.26
C PRO A 139 13.32 25.60 -7.05
N THR A 140 14.64 25.69 -6.91
CA THR A 140 15.45 26.61 -7.72
C THR A 140 15.32 26.21 -9.18
N SER A 141 15.01 27.19 -10.04
CA SER A 141 14.99 27.00 -11.48
C SER A 141 16.44 26.82 -11.95
N ASP A 142 16.81 25.60 -12.32
CA ASP A 142 17.99 25.36 -13.16
C ASP A 142 17.64 25.63 -14.63
#